data_AF-A0A550I9B9-F1
#
_entry.id   AF-A0A550I9B9-F1
#
_cell.length_a   1.000
_cell.length_b   1.000
_cell.length_c   1.000
_cell.angle_alpha   90.00
_cell.angle_beta   90.00
_cell.angle_gamma   90.00
#
_symmetry.space_group_name_H-M   'P 1'
#
loop_
_entity.id
_entity.type
_entity.pdbx_description
1 polymer ?
#
loop_
_entity_poly.entity_id
_entity_poly.type
_entity_poly.pdbx_seq_one_letter_code
_entity_poly.pdbx_strand_id
1 'polypeptide(L)'
;MREAAFVRQNKDKWVKYESLLQNNKTLSPGQISNIYVSLSDDLSYSKTFYPKSNTTRYLNGLTSAAHQKIFRTKKESGNRFITFYTKEFPLEFHKFQKQLLLSFLIFLGFTLIGAYSAASDAAFVRTILGDAYVNMTLENIANNDPMAVYKKMTETDMFLGITINNIRVSLMAFSLGVLGGIGTIFMLMQNAIMLGSFQYFFFEKGLLWESARTIWIHGTIEIAVIIVAGCAGLVVGKSMLFPGTYTRLRSFTMGIKNGLKIVISTIPFFIIAGFLEGFVTRLTWMPDIAAIIIILASLGLILFYYVYYPLYLLNNTQK
;
A
#
# COMPACT_ATOMS: atom_id res chain seq x y z
N MET A 1 54.35 -8.94 -17.26
CA MET A 1 54.42 -10.41 -17.48
C MET A 1 54.40 -10.68 -18.98
N ARG A 2 54.95 -11.80 -19.50
CA ARG A 2 54.73 -12.22 -20.90
C ARG A 2 53.37 -12.93 -21.01
N GLU A 3 52.67 -12.79 -22.13
CA GLU A 3 51.32 -13.35 -22.31
C GLU A 3 51.24 -14.85 -21.95
N ALA A 4 52.23 -15.64 -22.40
CA ALA A 4 52.27 -17.08 -22.10
C ALA A 4 52.32 -17.40 -20.60
N ALA A 5 53.00 -16.58 -19.79
CA ALA A 5 53.05 -16.75 -18.34
C ALA A 5 51.72 -16.35 -17.69
N PHE A 6 51.07 -15.29 -18.18
CA PHE A 6 49.75 -14.85 -17.72
C PHE A 6 48.68 -15.91 -18.00
N VAL A 7 48.70 -16.50 -19.20
CA VAL A 7 47.83 -17.61 -19.58
C VAL A 7 48.10 -18.82 -18.68
N ARG A 8 49.37 -19.23 -18.52
CA ARG A 8 49.73 -20.40 -17.70
C ARG A 8 49.25 -20.28 -16.25
N GLN A 9 49.29 -19.08 -15.67
CA GLN A 9 48.86 -18.83 -14.29
C GLN A 9 47.33 -18.89 -14.12
N ASN A 10 46.56 -18.46 -15.13
CA ASN A 10 45.11 -18.28 -14.99
C ASN A 10 44.27 -19.31 -15.76
N LYS A 11 44.88 -20.15 -16.60
CA LYS A 11 44.19 -21.12 -17.46
C LYS A 11 43.22 -22.01 -16.69
N ASP A 12 43.64 -22.60 -15.58
CA ASP A 12 42.81 -23.53 -14.81
C ASP A 12 41.58 -22.84 -14.21
N LYS A 13 41.74 -21.58 -13.78
CA LYS A 13 40.66 -20.72 -13.31
C LYS A 13 39.65 -20.44 -14.42
N TRP A 14 40.12 -20.08 -15.62
CA TRP A 14 39.25 -19.76 -16.75
C TRP A 14 38.49 -20.99 -17.27
N VAL A 15 39.16 -22.14 -17.38
CA VAL A 15 38.51 -23.41 -17.78
C VAL A 15 37.43 -23.80 -16.76
N LYS A 16 37.71 -23.63 -15.47
CA LYS A 16 36.70 -23.84 -14.42
C LYS A 16 35.50 -22.91 -14.60
N TYR A 17 35.73 -21.61 -14.79
CA TYR A 17 34.65 -20.63 -14.99
C TYR A 17 33.85 -20.92 -16.26
N GLU A 18 34.51 -21.27 -17.36
CA GLU A 18 33.86 -21.68 -18.61
C GLU A 18 32.98 -22.91 -18.40
N SER A 19 33.49 -23.95 -17.72
CA SER A 19 32.68 -25.15 -17.41
C SER A 19 31.47 -24.83 -16.53
N LEU A 20 31.59 -23.91 -15.56
CA LEU A 20 30.50 -23.48 -14.70
C LEU A 20 29.47 -22.64 -15.48
N LEU A 21 29.93 -21.79 -16.39
CA LEU A 21 29.08 -20.96 -17.24
C LEU A 21 28.37 -21.79 -18.32
N GLN A 22 28.96 -22.86 -18.83
CA GLN A 22 28.36 -23.75 -19.82
C GLN A 22 27.44 -24.81 -19.21
N ASN A 23 27.77 -25.34 -18.04
CA ASN A 23 26.90 -26.31 -17.35
C ASN A 23 25.62 -25.61 -16.88
N ASN A 24 24.46 -26.13 -17.29
CA ASN A 24 23.14 -25.68 -16.84
C ASN A 24 22.83 -26.01 -15.36
N LYS A 25 23.85 -26.27 -14.53
CA LYS A 25 23.67 -26.31 -13.09
C LYS A 25 23.36 -24.90 -12.59
N THR A 26 22.38 -24.81 -11.69
CA THR A 26 21.95 -23.56 -11.06
C THR A 26 23.07 -22.98 -10.20
N LEU A 27 23.87 -22.08 -10.79
CA LEU A 27 24.83 -21.25 -10.05
C LEU A 27 24.08 -20.24 -9.19
N SER A 28 24.53 -20.01 -7.95
CA SER A 28 23.95 -18.96 -7.12
C SER A 28 24.29 -17.56 -7.67
N PRO A 29 23.45 -16.54 -7.45
CA PRO A 29 23.73 -15.17 -7.91
C PRO A 29 25.10 -14.65 -7.46
N GLY A 30 25.49 -14.93 -6.20
CA GLY A 30 26.80 -14.53 -5.68
C GLY A 30 27.98 -15.20 -6.37
N GLN A 31 27.84 -16.48 -6.77
CA GLN A 31 28.88 -17.18 -7.52
C GLN A 31 29.06 -16.57 -8.93
N ILE A 32 27.97 -16.24 -9.61
CA ILE A 32 28.03 -15.62 -10.95
C ILE A 32 28.66 -14.22 -10.85
N SER A 33 28.32 -13.42 -9.83
CA SER A 33 28.92 -12.11 -9.58
C SER A 33 30.43 -12.21 -9.34
N ASN A 34 30.89 -13.18 -8.52
CA ASN A 34 32.32 -13.36 -8.25
C ASN A 34 33.10 -13.78 -9.50
N ILE A 35 32.52 -14.67 -10.34
CA ILE A 35 33.09 -15.06 -11.63
C ILE A 35 33.22 -13.83 -12.55
N TYR A 36 32.17 -13.01 -12.63
CA TYR A 36 32.18 -11.81 -13.47
C TYR A 36 33.21 -10.77 -13.05
N VAL A 37 33.33 -10.48 -11.75
CA VAL A 37 34.35 -9.54 -11.23
C VAL A 37 35.75 -10.07 -11.55
N SER A 38 36.03 -11.33 -11.22
CA SER A 38 37.33 -11.95 -11.48
C SER A 38 37.70 -11.95 -12.97
N LEU A 39 36.75 -12.23 -13.87
CA LEU A 39 36.99 -12.20 -15.32
C LEU A 39 37.15 -10.78 -15.86
N SER A 40 36.47 -9.79 -15.26
CA SER A 40 36.60 -8.38 -15.65
C SER A 40 37.98 -7.83 -15.30
N ASP A 41 38.55 -8.24 -14.16
CA ASP A 41 39.92 -7.89 -13.76
C ASP A 41 40.95 -8.47 -14.75
N ASP A 42 40.86 -9.77 -15.03
CA ASP A 42 41.75 -10.45 -15.98
C ASP A 42 41.62 -9.87 -17.39
N LEU A 43 40.39 -9.54 -17.83
CA LEU A 43 40.13 -8.92 -19.12
C LEU A 43 40.71 -7.51 -19.20
N SER A 44 40.60 -6.73 -18.13
CA SER A 44 41.16 -5.37 -18.07
C SER A 44 42.69 -5.42 -18.20
N TYR A 45 43.34 -6.33 -17.46
CA TYR A 45 44.78 -6.57 -17.60
C TYR A 45 45.15 -6.98 -19.03
N SER A 46 44.44 -7.95 -19.61
CA SER A 46 44.71 -8.44 -20.96
C SER A 46 44.49 -7.38 -22.04
N LYS A 47 43.50 -6.49 -21.89
CA LYS A 47 43.27 -5.36 -22.79
C LYS A 47 44.42 -4.34 -22.74
N THR A 48 44.98 -4.08 -21.57
CA THR A 48 46.10 -3.13 -21.41
C THR A 48 47.41 -3.68 -21.99
N PHE A 49 47.74 -4.93 -21.69
CA PHE A 49 49.05 -5.50 -22.04
C PHE A 49 49.07 -6.31 -23.33
N TYR A 50 47.94 -6.89 -23.74
CA TYR A 50 47.83 -7.80 -24.91
C TYR A 50 46.57 -7.51 -25.77
N PRO A 51 46.34 -6.26 -26.21
CA PRO A 51 45.06 -5.82 -26.78
C PRO A 51 44.60 -6.60 -28.02
N LYS A 52 45.52 -7.10 -28.84
CA LYS A 52 45.24 -7.82 -30.09
C LYS A 52 45.34 -9.36 -29.96
N SER A 53 45.52 -9.87 -28.74
CA SER A 53 45.74 -11.30 -28.52
C SER A 53 44.47 -12.14 -28.59
N ASN A 54 44.64 -13.46 -28.79
CA ASN A 54 43.57 -14.43 -28.66
C ASN A 54 43.07 -14.53 -27.20
N THR A 55 43.95 -14.33 -26.23
CA THR A 55 43.61 -14.32 -24.80
C THR A 55 42.60 -13.22 -24.48
N THR A 56 42.82 -12.00 -24.99
CA THR A 56 41.89 -10.87 -24.81
C THR A 56 40.52 -11.17 -25.43
N ARG A 57 40.48 -11.78 -26.62
CA ARG A 57 39.21 -12.17 -27.26
C ARG A 57 38.47 -13.25 -26.47
N TYR A 58 39.19 -14.27 -26.00
CA TYR A 58 38.62 -15.35 -25.18
C TYR A 58 38.03 -14.82 -23.87
N LEU A 59 38.79 -14.01 -23.12
CA LEU A 59 38.31 -13.38 -21.89
C LEU A 59 37.10 -12.49 -22.12
N ASN A 60 37.10 -11.70 -23.20
CA ASN A 60 35.96 -10.84 -23.53
C ASN A 60 34.68 -11.66 -23.77
N GLY A 61 34.79 -12.81 -24.46
CA GLY A 61 33.68 -13.73 -24.65
C GLY A 61 33.17 -14.32 -23.33
N LEU A 62 34.09 -14.78 -22.47
CA LEU A 62 33.76 -15.40 -21.19
C LEU A 62 33.12 -14.39 -20.20
N THR A 63 33.65 -13.18 -20.12
CA THR A 63 33.07 -12.08 -19.33
C THR A 63 31.68 -11.69 -19.84
N SER A 64 31.48 -11.66 -21.17
CA SER A 64 30.18 -11.37 -21.76
C SER A 64 29.14 -12.46 -21.44
N ALA A 65 29.53 -13.74 -21.46
CA ALA A 65 28.66 -14.85 -21.09
C ALA A 65 28.27 -14.79 -19.60
N ALA A 66 29.22 -14.46 -18.71
CA ALA A 66 28.93 -14.24 -17.30
C ALA A 66 27.95 -13.08 -17.08
N HIS A 67 28.17 -11.95 -17.77
CA HIS A 67 27.28 -10.78 -17.72
C HIS A 67 25.85 -11.13 -18.14
N GLN A 68 25.66 -11.83 -19.26
CA GLN A 68 24.33 -12.25 -19.70
C GLN A 68 23.61 -13.14 -18.68
N LYS A 69 24.33 -14.01 -17.98
CA LYS A 69 23.76 -14.83 -16.90
C LYS A 69 23.36 -14.00 -15.68
N ILE A 70 24.10 -12.96 -15.29
CA ILE A 70 23.72 -12.06 -14.19
C ILE A 70 22.35 -11.42 -14.45
N PHE A 71 22.15 -10.91 -15.67
CA PHE A 71 20.89 -10.26 -16.04
C PHE A 71 19.73 -11.24 -16.20
N ARG A 72 19.99 -12.50 -16.55
CA ARG A 72 18.95 -13.54 -16.69
C ARG A 72 18.58 -14.20 -15.34
N THR A 73 19.48 -14.25 -14.37
CA THR A 73 19.24 -14.84 -13.04
C THR A 73 18.56 -13.88 -12.06
N LYS A 74 18.31 -12.62 -12.45
CA LYS A 74 17.42 -11.73 -11.70
C LYS A 74 15.95 -12.11 -11.91
N LYS A 75 15.59 -13.37 -11.65
CA LYS A 75 14.20 -13.74 -11.40
C LYS A 75 13.81 -13.06 -10.09
N GLU A 76 13.04 -11.98 -10.17
CA GLU A 76 12.26 -11.51 -9.03
C GLU A 76 11.52 -12.73 -8.47
N SER A 77 11.80 -13.10 -7.22
CA SER A 77 11.18 -14.27 -6.60
C SER A 77 9.67 -14.13 -6.73
N GLY A 78 8.94 -15.19 -7.11
CA GLY A 78 7.47 -15.18 -7.17
C GLY A 78 6.79 -14.73 -5.86
N ASN A 79 7.55 -14.66 -4.77
CA ASN A 79 7.15 -14.17 -3.47
C ASN A 79 7.29 -12.64 -3.26
N ARG A 80 7.56 -11.84 -4.30
CA ARG A 80 7.77 -10.38 -4.17
C ARG A 80 6.56 -9.66 -3.55
N PHE A 81 5.36 -10.06 -3.97
CA PHE A 81 4.11 -9.54 -3.42
C PHE A 81 3.99 -9.86 -1.93
N ILE A 82 4.10 -11.14 -1.55
CA ILE A 82 4.00 -11.57 -0.14
C ILE A 82 5.08 -10.89 0.71
N THR A 83 6.31 -10.80 0.22
CA THR A 83 7.43 -10.16 0.92
C THR A 83 7.18 -8.66 1.14
N PHE A 84 6.57 -7.98 0.16
CA PHE A 84 6.18 -6.59 0.30
C PHE A 84 5.21 -6.38 1.47
N TYR A 85 4.08 -7.11 1.49
CA TYR A 85 3.05 -6.94 2.53
C TYR A 85 3.47 -7.46 3.90
N THR A 86 4.25 -8.55 3.97
CA THR A 86 4.57 -9.18 5.26
C THR A 86 5.82 -8.62 5.92
N LYS A 87 6.77 -8.05 5.16
CA LYS A 87 8.06 -7.60 5.71
C LYS A 87 8.40 -6.17 5.33
N GLU A 88 8.47 -5.86 4.04
CA GLU A 88 9.04 -4.57 3.60
C GLU A 88 8.16 -3.37 3.97
N PHE A 89 6.87 -3.44 3.65
CA PHE A 89 5.96 -2.33 3.92
C PHE A 89 5.80 -2.08 5.43
N PRO A 90 5.47 -3.07 6.27
CA PRO A 90 5.34 -2.84 7.71
C PRO A 90 6.62 -2.30 8.34
N LEU A 91 7.79 -2.81 7.93
CA LEU A 91 9.08 -2.31 8.40
C LEU A 91 9.33 -0.86 7.97
N GLU A 92 8.89 -0.43 6.79
CA GLU A 92 9.02 0.98 6.38
C GLU A 92 7.99 1.90 7.05
N PHE A 93 6.79 1.37 7.31
CA PHE A 93 5.63 2.15 7.75
C PHE A 93 5.76 2.71 9.17
N HIS A 94 6.62 2.14 10.04
CA HIS A 94 6.85 2.68 11.39
C HIS A 94 7.29 4.16 11.37
N LYS A 95 7.92 4.62 10.27
CA LYS A 95 8.39 6.00 10.11
C LYS A 95 7.26 7.01 9.96
N PHE A 96 6.05 6.54 9.64
CA PHE A 96 4.90 7.39 9.30
C PHE A 96 3.78 7.36 10.35
N GLN A 97 4.03 6.78 11.53
CA GLN A 97 3.03 6.71 12.61
C GLN A 97 2.53 8.08 13.06
N LYS A 98 3.38 9.11 13.03
CA LYS A 98 2.96 10.50 13.34
C LYS A 98 1.97 11.05 12.31
N GLN A 99 2.20 10.76 11.03
CA GLN A 99 1.33 11.17 9.93
C GLN A 99 0.03 10.37 9.94
N LEU A 100 0.09 9.10 10.33
CA LEU A 100 -1.10 8.27 10.55
C LEU A 100 -1.96 8.83 11.69
N LEU A 101 -1.35 9.13 12.84
CA LEU A 101 -2.05 9.76 13.96
C LEU A 101 -2.64 11.11 13.59
N LEU A 102 -1.89 11.95 12.85
CA LEU A 102 -2.41 13.23 12.38
C LEU A 102 -3.61 13.05 11.43
N SER A 103 -3.52 12.11 10.48
CA SER A 103 -4.63 11.78 9.59
C SER A 103 -5.86 11.32 10.37
N PHE A 104 -5.66 10.45 11.37
CA PHE A 104 -6.71 9.97 12.26
C PHE A 104 -7.38 11.11 13.05
N LEU A 105 -6.59 11.99 13.66
CA LEU A 105 -7.10 13.11 14.44
C LEU A 105 -7.87 14.12 13.58
N ILE A 106 -7.38 14.40 12.37
CA ILE A 106 -8.07 15.25 11.40
C ILE A 106 -9.41 14.63 11.03
N PHE A 107 -9.41 13.33 10.68
CA PHE A 107 -10.63 12.63 10.32
C PHE A 107 -11.64 12.61 11.49
N LEU A 108 -11.19 12.23 12.69
CA LEU A 108 -12.01 12.22 13.89
C LEU A 108 -12.60 13.60 14.21
N GLY A 109 -11.77 14.65 14.14
CA GLY A 109 -12.21 16.02 14.37
C GLY A 109 -13.32 16.45 13.42
N PHE A 110 -13.16 16.18 12.12
CA PHE A 110 -14.19 16.50 11.12
C PHE A 110 -15.42 15.60 11.21
N THR A 111 -15.31 14.37 11.70
CA THR A 111 -16.47 13.52 11.99
C THR A 111 -17.29 14.09 13.14
N LEU A 112 -16.64 14.56 14.21
CA LEU A 112 -17.32 15.24 15.31
C LEU A 112 -17.98 16.55 14.85
N ILE A 113 -17.30 17.33 14.00
CA ILE A 113 -17.88 18.53 13.39
C ILE A 113 -19.11 18.17 12.55
N GLY A 114 -19.05 17.12 11.73
CA GLY A 114 -20.19 16.67 10.92
C GLY A 114 -21.39 16.26 11.78
N ALA A 115 -21.15 15.48 12.84
CA ALA A 115 -22.21 15.08 13.78
C ALA A 115 -22.80 16.27 14.54
N TYR A 116 -21.96 17.20 15.02
CA TYR A 116 -22.42 18.40 15.72
C TYR A 116 -23.23 19.34 14.80
N SER A 117 -22.77 19.54 13.57
CA SER A 117 -23.50 20.35 12.57
C SER A 117 -24.84 19.73 12.22
N ALA A 118 -24.90 18.40 12.05
CA ALA A 118 -26.15 17.67 11.85
C ALA A 118 -27.10 17.77 13.05
N ALA A 119 -26.57 17.86 14.27
CA ALA A 119 -27.35 18.09 15.48
C ALA A 119 -27.93 19.49 15.59
N SER A 120 -27.23 20.48 15.03
CA SER A 120 -27.60 21.89 15.13
C SER A 120 -28.57 22.32 14.03
N ASP A 121 -28.51 21.70 12.85
CA ASP A 121 -29.31 22.06 11.69
C ASP A 121 -29.72 20.83 10.87
N ALA A 122 -31.02 20.55 10.81
CA ALA A 122 -31.56 19.46 10.01
C ALA A 122 -31.33 19.64 8.48
N ALA A 123 -31.18 20.88 7.99
CA ALA A 123 -30.85 21.16 6.60
C ALA A 123 -29.39 20.79 6.26
N PHE A 124 -28.51 20.74 7.26
CA PHE A 124 -27.11 20.34 7.07
C PHE A 124 -27.01 18.90 6.60
N VAL A 125 -27.79 17.97 7.18
CA VAL A 125 -27.81 16.56 6.78
C VAL A 125 -28.17 16.41 5.29
N ARG A 126 -29.15 17.18 4.80
CA ARG A 126 -29.55 17.18 3.39
C ARG A 126 -28.50 17.78 2.47
N THR A 127 -27.75 18.77 2.94
CA THR A 127 -26.64 19.37 2.18
C THR A 127 -25.49 18.38 1.99
N ILE A 128 -25.20 17.57 3.01
CA ILE A 128 -24.09 16.62 3.00
C ILE A 128 -24.47 15.29 2.33
N LEU A 129 -25.63 14.73 2.65
CA LEU A 129 -26.08 13.42 2.14
C LEU A 129 -26.92 13.52 0.86
N GLY A 130 -27.48 14.69 0.57
CA GLY A 130 -28.40 14.93 -0.55
C GLY A 130 -29.86 14.58 -0.21
N ASP A 131 -30.79 15.37 -0.77
CA ASP A 131 -32.23 15.16 -0.57
C ASP A 131 -32.69 13.76 -1.01
N ALA A 132 -32.17 13.24 -2.12
CA ALA A 132 -32.52 11.93 -2.62
C ALA A 132 -32.20 10.81 -1.61
N TYR A 133 -31.02 10.86 -0.99
CA TYR A 133 -30.61 9.86 0.00
C TYR A 133 -31.44 9.96 1.27
N VAL A 134 -31.65 11.17 1.77
CA VAL A 134 -32.44 11.42 2.99
C VAL A 134 -33.88 10.97 2.79
N ASN A 135 -34.53 11.37 1.68
CA ASN A 135 -35.92 11.01 1.41
C ASN A 135 -36.10 9.49 1.24
N MET A 136 -35.21 8.84 0.48
CA MET A 136 -35.21 7.38 0.35
C MET A 136 -35.05 6.70 1.72
N THR A 137 -34.16 7.21 2.57
CA THR A 137 -33.92 6.62 3.89
C THR A 137 -35.12 6.81 4.82
N LEU A 138 -35.78 7.97 4.79
CA LEU A 138 -37.01 8.20 5.54
C LEU A 138 -38.15 7.29 5.07
N GLU A 139 -38.28 7.06 3.76
CA GLU A 139 -39.24 6.12 3.18
C GLU A 139 -38.95 4.68 3.61
N ASN A 140 -37.69 4.26 3.56
CA ASN A 140 -37.23 2.96 4.05
C ASN A 140 -37.56 2.76 5.54
N ILE A 141 -37.35 3.79 6.38
CA ILE A 141 -37.70 3.78 7.80
C ILE A 141 -39.21 3.65 7.98
N ALA A 142 -40.02 4.39 7.21
CA ALA A 142 -41.48 4.29 7.25
C ALA A 142 -41.99 2.89 6.86
N ASN A 143 -41.24 2.19 6.00
CA ASN A 143 -41.52 0.82 5.57
C ASN A 143 -40.91 -0.26 6.49
N ASN A 144 -40.39 0.10 7.67
CA ASN A 144 -39.73 -0.80 8.63
C ASN A 144 -38.51 -1.57 8.05
N ASP A 145 -37.82 -1.01 7.05
CA ASP A 145 -36.55 -1.55 6.53
C ASP A 145 -35.52 -0.42 6.33
N PRO A 146 -35.02 0.22 7.41
CA PRO A 146 -34.11 1.37 7.33
C PRO A 146 -32.87 1.15 6.46
N MET A 147 -32.39 -0.09 6.38
CA MET A 147 -31.19 -0.50 5.65
C MET A 147 -31.46 -1.02 4.23
N ALA A 148 -32.68 -0.84 3.70
CA ALA A 148 -33.07 -1.35 2.38
C ALA A 148 -32.19 -0.84 1.22
N VAL A 149 -31.51 0.30 1.37
CA VAL A 149 -30.56 0.82 0.36
C VAL A 149 -29.48 -0.20 0.01
N TYR A 150 -29.03 -0.99 0.99
CA TYR A 150 -28.01 -2.02 0.81
C TYR A 150 -28.56 -3.29 0.12
N LYS A 151 -29.87 -3.41 -0.09
CA LYS A 151 -30.52 -4.60 -0.71
C LYS A 151 -30.83 -4.42 -2.20
N LYS A 152 -30.84 -3.19 -2.73
CA LYS A 152 -31.39 -2.88 -4.06
C LYS A 152 -30.50 -3.20 -5.26
N MET A 153 -29.17 -3.27 -5.07
CA MET A 153 -28.21 -3.56 -6.15
C MET A 153 -27.77 -5.03 -6.12
N THR A 154 -27.34 -5.60 -7.24
CA THR A 154 -26.71 -6.94 -7.29
C THR A 154 -25.43 -6.99 -6.44
N GLU A 155 -25.13 -8.16 -5.87
CA GLU A 155 -23.99 -8.39 -4.96
C GLU A 155 -22.65 -8.01 -5.59
N THR A 156 -22.42 -8.50 -6.81
CA THR A 156 -21.20 -8.28 -7.58
C THR A 156 -20.99 -6.84 -8.00
N ASP A 157 -22.06 -6.13 -8.38
CA ASP A 157 -21.94 -4.76 -8.90
C ASP A 157 -21.69 -3.76 -7.76
N MET A 158 -22.30 -3.98 -6.59
CA MET A 158 -21.99 -3.20 -5.39
C MET A 158 -20.55 -3.46 -4.91
N PHE A 159 -20.15 -4.73 -4.85
CA PHE A 159 -18.78 -5.13 -4.49
C PHE A 159 -17.75 -4.40 -5.36
N LEU A 160 -17.89 -4.50 -6.69
CA LEU A 160 -16.96 -3.88 -7.63
C LEU A 160 -17.03 -2.35 -7.58
N GLY A 161 -18.25 -1.78 -7.59
CA GLY A 161 -18.48 -0.34 -7.59
C GLY A 161 -17.86 0.35 -6.39
N ILE A 162 -18.05 -0.20 -5.19
CA ILE A 162 -17.59 0.43 -3.96
C ILE A 162 -16.10 0.21 -3.75
N THR A 163 -15.59 -0.99 -4.07
CA THR A 163 -14.14 -1.24 -4.09
C THR A 163 -13.42 -0.24 -5.00
N ILE A 164 -13.90 -0.04 -6.24
CA ILE A 164 -13.31 0.90 -7.20
C ILE A 164 -13.42 2.33 -6.70
N ASN A 165 -14.58 2.72 -6.14
CA ASN A 165 -14.78 4.06 -5.59
C ASN A 165 -13.81 4.36 -4.46
N ASN A 166 -13.63 3.44 -3.52
CA ASN A 166 -12.74 3.63 -2.38
C ASN A 166 -11.26 3.66 -2.77
N ILE A 167 -10.85 2.84 -3.75
CA ILE A 167 -9.53 2.92 -4.36
C ILE A 167 -9.33 4.30 -5.01
N ARG A 168 -10.33 4.79 -5.76
CA ARG A 168 -10.28 6.12 -6.39
C ARG A 168 -10.15 7.24 -5.35
N VAL A 169 -10.97 7.23 -4.30
CA VAL A 169 -10.91 8.21 -3.20
C VAL A 169 -9.53 8.19 -2.55
N SER A 170 -8.95 7.01 -2.33
CA SER A 170 -7.62 6.87 -1.75
C SER A 170 -6.50 7.40 -2.64
N LEU A 171 -6.56 7.09 -3.94
CA LEU A 171 -5.62 7.62 -4.92
C LEU A 171 -5.74 9.14 -5.05
N MET A 172 -6.95 9.69 -4.96
CA MET A 172 -7.17 11.14 -4.93
C MET A 172 -6.60 11.78 -3.67
N ALA A 173 -6.89 11.22 -2.49
CA ALA A 173 -6.34 11.72 -1.22
C ALA A 173 -4.81 11.74 -1.23
N PHE A 174 -4.17 10.69 -1.78
CA PHE A 174 -2.73 10.64 -2.01
C PHE A 174 -2.25 11.69 -3.02
N SER A 175 -2.87 11.75 -4.21
CA SER A 175 -2.43 12.61 -5.31
C SER A 175 -2.54 14.09 -4.95
N LEU A 176 -3.62 14.46 -4.27
CA LEU A 176 -3.84 15.81 -3.77
C LEU A 176 -2.89 16.19 -2.63
N GLY A 177 -2.13 15.24 -2.09
CA GLY A 177 -1.03 15.49 -1.17
C GLY A 177 0.08 16.36 -1.77
N VAL A 178 0.21 16.37 -3.11
CA VAL A 178 1.14 17.26 -3.84
C VAL A 178 0.85 18.73 -3.57
N LEU A 179 -0.38 19.09 -3.20
CA LEU A 179 -0.77 20.46 -2.81
C LEU A 179 -0.36 20.78 -1.35
N GLY A 180 0.82 20.32 -0.91
CA GLY A 180 1.32 20.50 0.45
C GLY A 180 0.48 19.79 1.53
N GLY A 181 -0.29 18.77 1.15
CA GLY A 181 -1.20 18.04 2.05
C GLY A 181 -2.57 18.69 2.25
N ILE A 182 -2.79 19.93 1.81
CA ILE A 182 -4.08 20.63 1.97
C ILE A 182 -5.20 19.89 1.23
N GLY A 183 -4.94 19.45 0.00
CA GLY A 183 -5.92 18.71 -0.77
C GLY A 183 -6.25 17.33 -0.15
N THR A 184 -5.29 16.69 0.51
CA THR A 184 -5.55 15.48 1.30
C THR A 184 -6.45 15.76 2.50
N ILE A 185 -6.19 16.85 3.24
CA ILE A 185 -7.02 17.26 4.37
C ILE A 185 -8.45 17.54 3.92
N PHE A 186 -8.63 18.20 2.78
CA PHE A 186 -9.95 18.45 2.19
C PHE A 186 -10.70 17.15 1.85
N MET A 187 -10.01 16.14 1.32
CA MET A 187 -10.61 14.82 1.08
C MET A 187 -11.00 14.10 2.37
N LEU A 188 -10.14 14.15 3.40
CA LEU A 188 -10.45 13.59 4.72
C LEU A 188 -11.65 14.29 5.35
N MET A 189 -11.69 15.62 5.27
CA MET A 189 -12.79 16.46 5.77
C MET A 189 -14.12 16.06 5.16
N GLN A 190 -14.22 15.96 3.83
CA GLN A 190 -15.47 15.60 3.16
C GLN A 190 -16.00 14.23 3.62
N ASN A 191 -15.14 13.21 3.63
CA ASN A 191 -15.53 11.86 4.04
C ASN A 191 -15.89 11.81 5.53
N ALA A 192 -15.13 12.53 6.37
CA ALA A 192 -15.36 12.58 7.80
C ALA A 192 -16.67 13.28 8.17
N ILE A 193 -16.95 14.45 7.57
CA ILE A 193 -18.20 15.19 7.78
C ILE A 193 -19.39 14.36 7.31
N MET A 194 -19.27 13.69 6.16
CA MET A 194 -20.28 12.77 5.65
C MET A 194 -20.58 11.66 6.66
N LEU A 195 -19.55 10.98 7.18
CA LEU A 195 -19.71 9.93 8.20
C LEU A 195 -20.39 10.46 9.47
N GLY A 196 -19.96 11.61 9.97
CA GLY A 196 -20.52 12.21 11.18
C GLY A 196 -22.00 12.58 11.02
N SER A 197 -22.33 13.21 9.90
CA SER A 197 -23.71 13.59 9.55
C SER A 197 -24.59 12.35 9.40
N PHE A 198 -24.05 11.32 8.75
CA PHE A 198 -24.71 10.04 8.54
C PHE A 198 -25.03 9.34 9.87
N GLN A 199 -24.05 9.20 10.77
CA GLN A 199 -24.26 8.54 12.06
C GLN A 199 -25.24 9.31 12.94
N TYR A 200 -25.15 10.65 12.94
CA TYR A 200 -26.07 11.49 13.69
C TYR A 200 -27.51 11.39 13.16
N PHE A 201 -27.70 11.36 11.84
CA PHE A 201 -29.03 11.22 11.24
C PHE A 201 -29.75 9.95 11.72
N PHE A 202 -29.06 8.81 11.79
CA PHE A 202 -29.65 7.57 12.34
C PHE A 202 -29.83 7.62 13.86
N PHE A 203 -28.96 8.32 14.59
CA PHE A 203 -29.16 8.59 16.02
C PHE A 203 -30.44 9.38 16.29
N GLU A 204 -30.70 10.43 15.52
CA GLU A 204 -31.92 11.25 15.64
C GLU A 204 -33.20 10.42 15.40
N LYS A 205 -33.12 9.39 14.55
CA LYS A 205 -34.25 8.46 14.28
C LYS A 205 -34.35 7.30 15.26
N GLY A 206 -33.51 7.22 16.29
CA GLY A 206 -33.49 6.11 17.25
C GLY A 206 -32.92 4.80 16.68
N LEU A 207 -32.23 4.87 15.54
CA LEU A 207 -31.74 3.74 14.75
C LEU A 207 -30.21 3.63 14.73
N LEU A 208 -29.52 4.32 15.66
CA LEU A 208 -28.05 4.33 15.71
C LEU A 208 -27.47 2.92 15.80
N TRP A 209 -28.05 2.05 16.66
CA TRP A 209 -27.54 0.69 16.82
C TRP A 209 -27.69 -0.13 15.55
N GLU A 210 -28.85 -0.07 14.90
CA GLU A 210 -29.16 -0.80 13.66
C GLU A 210 -28.28 -0.35 12.49
N SER A 211 -28.09 0.97 12.36
CA SER A 211 -27.17 1.56 11.39
C SER A 211 -25.72 1.15 11.67
N ALA A 212 -25.29 1.26 12.93
CA ALA A 212 -23.92 0.97 13.32
C ALA A 212 -23.53 -0.49 13.08
N ARG A 213 -24.35 -1.45 13.55
CA ARG A 213 -24.07 -2.88 13.37
C ARG A 213 -24.05 -3.32 11.91
N THR A 214 -24.78 -2.61 11.04
CA THR A 214 -24.86 -2.94 9.61
C THR A 214 -23.67 -2.34 8.88
N ILE A 215 -23.38 -1.06 9.13
CA ILE A 215 -22.41 -0.31 8.33
C ILE A 215 -21.00 -0.55 8.78
N TRP A 216 -20.75 -0.68 10.08
CA TRP A 216 -19.38 -0.90 10.57
C TRP A 216 -18.82 -2.28 10.19
N ILE A 217 -19.64 -3.22 9.69
CA ILE A 217 -19.15 -4.51 9.15
C ILE A 217 -18.07 -4.27 8.08
N HIS A 218 -18.37 -3.45 7.07
CA HIS A 218 -17.42 -3.06 6.03
C HIS A 218 -16.76 -1.72 6.37
N GLY A 219 -17.53 -0.76 6.89
CA GLY A 219 -17.10 0.60 7.18
C GLY A 219 -15.91 0.69 8.14
N THR A 220 -15.71 -0.28 9.04
CA THR A 220 -14.52 -0.34 9.90
C THR A 220 -13.24 -0.37 9.07
N ILE A 221 -13.21 -1.18 8.01
CA ILE A 221 -12.05 -1.29 7.12
C ILE A 221 -11.99 -0.05 6.22
N GLU A 222 -13.10 0.36 5.62
CA GLU A 222 -13.10 1.49 4.67
C GLU A 222 -12.62 2.79 5.31
N ILE A 223 -13.17 3.14 6.47
CA ILE A 223 -12.81 4.37 7.18
C ILE A 223 -11.34 4.31 7.61
N ALA A 224 -10.91 3.18 8.18
CA ALA A 224 -9.50 3.00 8.54
C ALA A 224 -8.57 3.19 7.34
N VAL A 225 -8.95 2.63 6.20
CA VAL A 225 -8.13 2.67 5.00
C VAL A 225 -8.13 4.06 4.35
N ILE A 226 -9.25 4.79 4.38
CA ILE A 226 -9.29 6.21 3.98
C ILE A 226 -8.34 7.05 4.85
N ILE A 227 -8.28 6.79 6.16
CA ILE A 227 -7.34 7.44 7.07
C ILE A 227 -5.88 7.09 6.71
N VAL A 228 -5.59 5.83 6.35
CA VAL A 228 -4.27 5.42 5.86
C VAL A 228 -3.92 6.09 4.53
N ALA A 229 -4.88 6.24 3.61
CA ALA A 229 -4.68 6.99 2.36
C ALA A 229 -4.43 8.49 2.63
N GLY A 230 -5.10 9.05 3.65
CA GLY A 230 -4.80 10.38 4.17
C GLY A 230 -3.37 10.50 4.69
N CYS A 231 -2.87 9.49 5.41
CA CYS A 231 -1.48 9.42 5.82
C CYS A 231 -0.53 9.46 4.61
N ALA A 232 -0.84 8.71 3.54
CA ALA A 232 -0.05 8.73 2.31
C ALA A 232 0.04 10.14 1.70
N GLY A 233 -1.09 10.85 1.60
CA GLY A 233 -1.11 12.23 1.08
C GLY A 233 -0.37 13.22 1.98
N LEU A 234 -0.49 13.09 3.31
CA LEU A 234 0.28 13.89 4.26
C LEU A 234 1.80 13.60 4.21
N VAL A 235 2.20 12.36 3.91
CA VAL A 235 3.61 12.01 3.69
C VAL A 235 4.17 12.72 2.45
N VAL A 236 3.39 12.80 1.37
CA VAL A 236 3.76 13.57 0.17
C VAL A 236 3.82 15.07 0.46
N GLY A 237 2.79 15.62 1.10
CA GLY A 237 2.75 17.04 1.45
C GLY A 237 3.94 17.45 2.34
N LYS A 238 4.23 16.65 3.37
CA LYS A 238 5.37 16.87 4.26
C LYS A 238 6.70 16.84 3.52
N SER A 239 6.91 15.91 2.58
CA SER A 239 8.19 15.81 1.86
C SER A 239 8.47 17.02 0.97
N MET A 240 7.42 17.70 0.49
CA MET A 240 7.54 18.94 -0.28
C MET A 240 7.82 20.16 0.61
N LEU A 241 7.12 20.25 1.75
CA LEU A 241 7.22 21.39 2.66
C LEU A 241 8.49 21.35 3.53
N PHE A 242 8.90 20.15 3.96
CA PHE A 242 9.98 19.94 4.93
C PHE A 242 11.00 18.93 4.40
N PRO A 243 11.89 19.33 3.47
CA PRO A 243 12.82 18.41 2.82
C PRO A 243 13.99 17.93 3.70
N GLY A 244 14.17 18.53 4.89
CA GLY A 244 15.29 18.23 5.77
C GLY A 244 16.63 18.53 5.09
N THR A 245 17.53 17.53 5.07
CA THR A 245 18.86 17.64 4.45
C THR A 245 18.89 17.30 2.95
N TYR A 246 17.77 16.88 2.38
CA TYR A 246 17.69 16.56 0.95
C TYR A 246 17.35 17.78 0.10
N THR A 247 17.69 17.73 -1.19
CA THR A 247 17.12 18.68 -2.16
C THR A 247 15.60 18.50 -2.25
N ARG A 248 14.87 19.59 -2.54
CA ARG A 248 13.39 19.57 -2.64
C ARG A 248 12.89 18.47 -3.58
N LEU A 249 13.51 18.34 -4.77
CA LEU A 249 13.12 17.32 -5.75
C LEU A 249 13.36 15.89 -5.25
N ARG A 250 14.50 15.64 -4.58
CA ARG A 250 14.82 14.32 -4.02
C ARG A 250 13.88 13.96 -2.88
N SER A 251 13.62 14.90 -1.97
CA SER A 251 12.65 14.72 -0.88
C SER A 251 11.25 14.42 -1.43
N PHE A 252 10.82 15.20 -2.43
CA PHE A 252 9.53 15.00 -3.09
C PHE A 252 9.42 13.60 -3.72
N THR A 253 10.43 13.18 -4.48
CA THR A 253 10.46 11.84 -5.10
C THR A 253 10.42 10.72 -4.05
N MET A 254 11.11 10.90 -2.92
CA MET A 254 11.04 9.95 -1.81
C MET A 254 9.64 9.92 -1.19
N GLY A 255 9.02 11.08 -0.98
CA GLY A 255 7.65 11.19 -0.47
C GLY A 255 6.62 10.52 -1.38
N ILE A 256 6.70 10.73 -2.70
CA ILE A 256 5.84 10.05 -3.69
C ILE A 256 6.01 8.54 -3.63
N LYS A 257 7.25 8.04 -3.61
CA LYS A 257 7.51 6.59 -3.50
C LYS A 257 6.95 6.00 -2.21
N ASN A 258 7.14 6.68 -1.08
CA ASN A 258 6.64 6.23 0.21
C ASN A 258 5.10 6.28 0.26
N GLY A 259 4.50 7.39 -0.18
CA GLY A 259 3.05 7.52 -0.26
C GLY A 259 2.41 6.48 -1.16
N LEU A 260 3.02 6.18 -2.32
CA LEU A 260 2.53 5.13 -3.22
C LEU A 260 2.58 3.75 -2.56
N LYS A 261 3.63 3.41 -1.80
CA LYS A 261 3.67 2.15 -1.03
C LYS A 261 2.55 2.08 0.00
N ILE A 262 2.23 3.18 0.67
CA ILE A 262 1.11 3.27 1.62
C ILE A 262 -0.23 3.07 0.89
N VAL A 263 -0.45 3.67 -0.28
CA VAL A 263 -1.68 3.42 -1.05
C VAL A 263 -1.73 1.98 -1.57
N ILE A 264 -0.62 1.40 -2.01
CA ILE A 264 -0.62 0.00 -2.45
C ILE A 264 -0.97 -0.94 -1.30
N SER A 265 -0.53 -0.64 -0.06
CA SER A 265 -0.84 -1.47 1.10
C SER A 265 -2.33 -1.54 1.41
N THR A 266 -3.13 -0.56 0.96
CA THR A 266 -4.57 -0.50 1.21
C THR A 266 -5.40 -1.40 0.32
N ILE A 267 -4.89 -1.80 -0.85
CA ILE A 267 -5.66 -2.51 -1.88
C ILE A 267 -6.30 -3.81 -1.35
N PRO A 268 -5.58 -4.71 -0.64
CA PRO A 268 -6.20 -5.93 -0.11
C PRO A 268 -7.34 -5.64 0.87
N PHE A 269 -7.23 -4.56 1.64
CA PHE A 269 -8.25 -4.18 2.61
C PHE A 269 -9.50 -3.63 1.91
N PHE A 270 -9.37 -2.90 0.79
CA PHE A 270 -10.53 -2.51 0.01
C PHE A 270 -11.28 -3.69 -0.60
N ILE A 271 -10.56 -4.72 -1.04
CA ILE A 271 -11.17 -5.96 -1.53
C ILE A 271 -11.95 -6.65 -0.39
N ILE A 272 -11.37 -6.72 0.81
CA ILE A 272 -12.07 -7.28 1.97
C ILE A 272 -13.29 -6.44 2.34
N ALA A 273 -13.17 -5.12 2.37
CA ALA A 273 -14.27 -4.21 2.69
C ALA A 273 -15.42 -4.32 1.69
N GLY A 274 -15.12 -4.25 0.40
CA GLY A 274 -16.11 -4.43 -0.64
C GLY A 274 -16.78 -5.79 -0.54
N PHE A 275 -16.05 -6.86 -0.19
CA PHE A 275 -16.62 -8.20 -0.01
C PHE A 275 -17.60 -8.23 1.17
N LEU A 276 -17.20 -7.65 2.30
CA LEU A 276 -18.07 -7.53 3.47
C LEU A 276 -19.32 -6.70 3.16
N GLU A 277 -19.22 -5.68 2.32
CA GLU A 277 -20.38 -4.89 1.91
C GLU A 277 -21.29 -5.63 0.93
N GLY A 278 -20.71 -6.17 -0.14
CA GLY A 278 -21.43 -6.85 -1.21
C GLY A 278 -22.17 -8.09 -0.73
N PHE A 279 -21.61 -8.84 0.21
CA PHE A 279 -22.14 -10.16 0.61
C PHE A 279 -22.63 -10.23 2.07
N VAL A 280 -22.00 -9.52 3.02
CA VAL A 280 -22.31 -9.68 4.46
C VAL A 280 -23.27 -8.61 4.98
N THR A 281 -23.05 -7.35 4.60
CA THR A 281 -23.79 -6.18 5.12
C THR A 281 -25.29 -6.23 4.80
N ARG A 282 -25.67 -6.94 3.74
CA ARG A 282 -27.05 -7.10 3.30
C ARG A 282 -27.83 -8.13 4.11
N LEU A 283 -27.14 -8.96 4.89
CA LEU A 283 -27.72 -9.97 5.77
C LEU A 283 -28.30 -9.32 7.02
N THR A 284 -29.38 -8.55 6.84
CA THR A 284 -30.05 -7.80 7.92
C THR A 284 -30.61 -8.69 9.05
N TRP A 285 -30.74 -10.00 8.82
CA TRP A 285 -31.12 -11.00 9.83
C TRP A 285 -29.94 -11.53 10.66
N MET A 286 -28.70 -11.10 10.38
CA MET A 286 -27.51 -11.57 11.07
C MET A 286 -27.55 -11.23 12.57
N PRO A 287 -27.28 -12.19 13.47
CA PRO A 287 -27.23 -11.93 14.92
C PRO A 287 -26.22 -10.85 15.32
N ASP A 288 -26.51 -10.09 16.38
CA ASP A 288 -25.69 -8.96 16.87
C ASP A 288 -24.25 -9.41 17.17
N ILE A 289 -24.12 -10.59 17.78
CA ILE A 289 -22.83 -11.17 18.16
C ILE A 289 -21.96 -11.40 16.91
N ALA A 290 -22.53 -11.88 15.82
CA ALA A 290 -21.79 -12.10 14.58
C ALA A 290 -21.32 -10.77 13.97
N ALA A 291 -22.18 -9.75 13.94
CA ALA A 291 -21.82 -8.41 13.48
C ALA A 291 -20.65 -7.84 14.31
N ILE A 292 -20.76 -7.90 15.64
CA ILE A 292 -19.75 -7.38 16.57
C ILE A 292 -18.41 -8.11 16.39
N ILE A 293 -18.42 -9.44 16.24
CA ILE A 293 -17.20 -10.22 16.00
C ILE A 293 -16.52 -9.76 14.71
N ILE A 294 -17.26 -9.56 13.63
CA ILE A 294 -16.70 -9.10 12.35
C ILE A 294 -16.11 -7.69 12.50
N ILE A 295 -16.84 -6.78 13.15
CA ILE A 295 -16.40 -5.40 13.41
C ILE A 295 -15.09 -5.41 14.21
N LEU A 296 -15.04 -6.14 15.33
CA LEU A 296 -13.87 -6.21 16.20
C LEU A 296 -12.69 -6.92 15.53
N ALA A 297 -12.94 -7.97 14.75
CA ALA A 297 -11.90 -8.66 13.99
C ALA A 297 -11.29 -7.75 12.91
N SER A 298 -12.13 -7.02 12.19
CA SER A 298 -11.71 -6.02 11.20
C SER A 298 -10.89 -4.90 11.84
N LEU A 299 -11.36 -4.35 12.97
CA LEU A 299 -10.63 -3.33 13.72
C LEU A 299 -9.29 -3.86 14.23
N GLY A 300 -9.29 -5.05 14.82
CA GLY A 300 -8.09 -5.73 15.30
C GLY A 300 -7.07 -5.97 14.19
N LEU A 301 -7.52 -6.40 13.01
CA LEU A 301 -6.69 -6.61 11.83
C LEU A 301 -6.01 -5.31 11.38
N ILE A 302 -6.75 -4.21 11.30
CA ILE A 302 -6.22 -2.90 10.90
C ILE A 302 -5.21 -2.38 11.92
N LEU A 303 -5.57 -2.40 13.21
CA LEU A 303 -4.69 -1.94 14.28
C LEU A 303 -3.42 -2.80 14.37
N PHE A 304 -3.57 -4.11 14.21
CA PHE A 304 -2.45 -5.02 14.12
C PHE A 304 -1.51 -4.65 12.96
N TYR A 305 -2.04 -4.52 11.74
CA TYR A 305 -1.21 -4.35 10.55
C TYR A 305 -0.57 -2.97 10.41
N TYR A 306 -1.30 -1.90 10.73
CA TYR A 306 -0.83 -0.52 10.54
C TYR A 306 -0.19 0.11 11.78
N VAL A 307 -0.49 -0.37 12.99
CA VAL A 307 0.01 0.23 14.24
C VAL A 307 0.97 -0.72 14.95
N TYR A 308 0.49 -1.89 15.38
CA TYR A 308 1.28 -2.78 16.23
C TYR A 308 2.44 -3.44 15.48
N TYR A 309 2.19 -4.07 14.34
CA TYR A 309 3.16 -4.88 13.61
C TYR A 309 4.40 -4.09 13.12
N PRO A 310 4.24 -2.86 12.57
CA PRO A 310 5.37 -1.99 12.24
C PRO A 310 6.29 -1.67 13.44
N LEU A 311 5.68 -1.41 14.61
CA LEU A 311 6.41 -1.10 15.85
C LEU A 311 7.11 -2.34 16.43
N TYR A 312 6.43 -3.49 16.36
CA TYR A 312 6.99 -4.78 16.78
C TYR A 312 8.22 -5.16 15.96
N LEU A 313 8.14 -5.03 14.63
CA LEU A 313 9.27 -5.35 13.74
C LEU A 313 10.48 -4.46 14.01
N LEU A 314 10.28 -3.16 14.25
CA LEU A 314 11.36 -2.23 14.58
C LEU A 314 12.16 -2.71 15.80
N ASN A 315 11.46 -3.06 16.89
CA ASN A 315 12.07 -3.51 18.14
C ASN A 315 12.86 -4.81 17.98
N ASN A 316 12.44 -5.71 17.08
CA ASN A 316 13.14 -6.97 16.83
C ASN A 316 14.30 -6.83 15.85
N THR A 317 14.30 -5.85 14.96
CA THR A 317 15.47 -5.57 14.10
C THR A 317 16.60 -4.82 14.81
N GLN A 318 16.33 -4.23 15.98
CA GLN A 318 17.33 -3.52 16.80
C GLN A 318 17.98 -4.41 17.88
N LYS A 319 17.51 -5.65 18.06
CA LYS A 319 18.12 -6.68 18.89
C LYS A 319 19.04 -7.56 18.06
#